data_AF-A0AAV8X7L3-F1
#
_entry.id   AF-A0AAV8X7L3-F1
#
_cell.length_a   1.000
_cell.length_b   1.000
_cell.length_c   1.000
_cell.angle_alpha   90.00
_cell.angle_beta   90.00
_cell.angle_gamma   90.00
#
_symmetry.space_group_name_H-M   'P 1'
#
loop_
_entity.id
_entity.type
_entity.pdbx_description
1 polymer ?
#
loop_
_entity_poly.entity_id
_entity_poly.type
_entity_poly.pdbx_seq_one_letter_code
_entity_poly.pdbx_strand_id
1 'polypeptide(L)' 'MSQLNKKTQQALQVIEYFKNGMKNKDLSEKYKVHHSAISKIIHNKDKIQNTTTQGNYGKIRRK' A
#
# COMPACT_ATOMS: atom_id res chain seq x y z
N MET A 1 19.59 8.21 -2.61
CA MET A 1 18.34 7.52 -3.03
C MET A 1 18.24 6.22 -2.25
N SER A 2 17.55 6.24 -1.11
CA SER A 2 17.31 5.06 -0.29
C SER A 2 16.46 4.05 -1.07
N GLN A 3 16.93 2.81 -1.18
CA GLN A 3 16.23 1.73 -1.87
C GLN A 3 14.86 1.51 -1.21
N LEU A 4 13.79 1.94 -1.89
CA LEU A 4 12.43 1.55 -1.52
C LEU A 4 12.33 0.02 -1.63
N ASN A 5 11.90 -0.62 -0.56
CA ASN A 5 11.68 -2.06 -0.52
C ASN A 5 10.69 -2.47 -1.63
N LYS A 6 10.93 -3.57 -2.36
CA LYS A 6 10.10 -4.00 -3.52
C LYS A 6 8.60 -4.07 -3.17
N LYS A 7 8.29 -4.44 -1.93
CA LYS A 7 6.91 -4.52 -1.42
C LYS A 7 6.22 -3.16 -1.31
N THR A 8 6.96 -2.10 -0.95
CA THR A 8 6.40 -0.75 -0.83
C THR A 8 6.10 -0.14 -2.18
N GLN A 9 6.92 -0.42 -3.20
CA GLN A 9 6.66 0.02 -4.58
C GLN A 9 5.40 -0.63 -5.15
N GLN A 10 5.21 -1.94 -4.94
CA GLN A 10 3.98 -2.62 -5.33
C GLN A 10 2.74 -2.02 -4.64
N ALA A 11 2.83 -1.73 -3.35
CA ALA A 11 1.71 -1.14 -2.61
C ALA A 11 1.32 0.24 -3.14
N LEU A 12 2.29 1.09 -3.49
CA LEU A 12 2.04 2.41 -4.07
C LEU A 12 1.35 2.31 -5.43
N GLN A 13 1.80 1.40 -6.29
CA GLN A 13 1.16 1.17 -7.58
C GLN A 13 -0.29 0.71 -7.41
N VAL A 14 -0.54 -0.24 -6.51
CA VAL A 14 -1.91 -0.70 -6.20
C VAL A 14 -2.81 0.46 -5.75
N ILE A 15 -2.28 1.39 -4.94
CA ILE A 15 -3.02 2.58 -4.50
C ILE A 15 -3.30 3.54 -5.65
N GLU A 16 -2.35 3.77 -6.57
CA GLU A 16 -2.57 4.60 -7.76
C GLU A 16 -3.66 4.03 -8.67
N TYR A 17 -3.59 2.74 -9.00
CA TYR A 17 -4.61 2.09 -9.83
C TYR A 17 -5.99 2.09 -9.15
N PHE A 18 -6.04 1.93 -7.83
CA PHE A 18 -7.29 2.07 -7.08
C PHE A 18 -7.85 3.50 -7.16
N LYS A 19 -7.00 4.54 -7.05
CA LYS A 19 -7.42 5.94 -7.26
C LYS A 19 -7.94 6.19 -8.68
N ASN A 20 -7.40 5.48 -9.67
CA ASN A 20 -7.86 5.51 -11.06
C ASN A 20 -9.14 4.69 -11.31
N GLY A 21 -9.76 4.12 -10.27
CA GLY A 21 -11.04 3.43 -10.35
C GLY A 21 -10.96 1.92 -10.64
N MET A 22 -9.78 1.29 -10.60
CA MET A 22 -9.69 -0.17 -10.66
C MET A 22 -10.32 -0.81 -9.43
N LYS A 23 -11.05 -1.91 -9.65
CA LYS A 23 -11.66 -2.69 -8.56
C LYS A 23 -10.61 -3.60 -7.92
N ASN A 24 -10.83 -3.93 -6.64
CA ASN A 24 -9.94 -4.80 -5.86
C ASN A 24 -9.72 -6.17 -6.51
N LYS A 25 -10.73 -6.70 -7.21
CA LYS A 25 -10.64 -7.97 -7.95
C LYS A 25 -9.61 -7.88 -9.08
N ASP A 26 -9.71 -6.84 -9.90
CA ASP A 26 -8.80 -6.62 -11.04
C ASP A 26 -7.36 -6.38 -10.56
N LEU A 27 -7.20 -5.67 -9.43
CA LEU A 27 -5.90 -5.48 -8.79
C LEU A 27 -5.32 -6.80 -8.26
N SER A 28 -6.18 -7.67 -7.73
CA SER A 28 -5.77 -8.97 -7.18
C SER A 28 -5.24 -9.88 -8.28
N GLU A 29 -5.93 -9.92 -9.41
CA GLU A 29 -5.53 -10.68 -10.60
C GLU A 29 -4.26 -10.10 -11.23
N LYS A 30 -4.20 -8.77 -11.41
CA LYS A 30 -3.05 -8.08 -12.04
C LYS A 30 -1.75 -8.26 -11.25
N TYR A 31 -1.83 -8.17 -9.93
CA TYR A 31 -0.64 -8.26 -9.08
C TYR A 31 -0.41 -9.66 -8.51
N LYS A 32 -1.30 -10.63 -8.78
CA LYS A 32 -1.32 -11.96 -8.14
C LYS A 32 -1.24 -11.88 -6.61
N VAL A 33 -1.88 -10.86 -6.04
CA VAL A 33 -1.90 -10.61 -4.60
C VAL A 33 -3.28 -10.96 -4.07
N HIS A 34 -3.34 -11.69 -2.96
CA HIS A 34 -4.60 -12.07 -2.36
C HIS A 34 -5.47 -10.85 -2.01
N HIS A 35 -6.78 -10.97 -2.21
CA HIS A 35 -7.73 -9.87 -2.03
C HIS A 35 -7.64 -9.23 -0.63
N SER A 36 -7.39 -10.04 0.40
CA SER A 36 -7.18 -9.55 1.77
C SER A 36 -5.94 -8.68 1.94
N ALA A 37 -4.87 -8.93 1.18
CA ALA A 37 -3.68 -8.10 1.20
C ALA A 37 -3.91 -6.77 0.46
N ILE A 38 -4.65 -6.79 -0.65
CA ILE A 38 -5.06 -5.55 -1.35
C ILE A 38 -5.94 -4.67 -0.47
N SER A 39 -6.94 -5.25 0.21
CA SER A 39 -7.74 -4.51 1.21
C SER A 39 -6.88 -3.88 2.30
N LYS A 40 -5.87 -4.60 2.82
CA LYS A 40 -4.94 -4.05 3.82
C LYS A 40 -4.10 -2.90 3.26
N ILE A 41 -3.65 -2.98 2.01
CA ILE A 41 -2.88 -1.92 1.35
C ILE A 41 -3.73 -0.67 1.18
N ILE A 42 -4.95 -0.81 0.65
CA ILE A 42 -5.88 0.30 0.44
C ILE A 42 -6.29 0.94 1.77
N HIS A 43 -6.59 0.14 2.78
CA HIS A 43 -6.98 0.65 4.10
C HIS A 43 -5.83 1.38 4.82
N ASN A 44 -4.58 0.99 4.57
CA ASN A 44 -3.40 1.66 5.12
C ASN A 44 -2.75 2.64 4.13
N LYS A 45 -3.44 3.07 3.07
CA LYS A 45 -2.87 3.92 2.00
C LYS A 45 -2.24 5.20 2.53
N ASP A 46 -2.86 5.85 3.52
CA ASP A 46 -2.39 7.11 4.09
C ASP A 46 -1.10 6.92 4.90
N LYS A 47 -0.97 5.77 5.59
CA LYS A 47 0.24 5.41 6.33
C LYS A 47 1.39 5.08 5.38
N ILE A 48 1.11 4.35 4.30
CA ILE A 48 2.12 3.94 3.31
C ILE A 48 2.66 5.17 2.57
N GLN A 49 1.80 6.11 2.19
CA GLN A 49 2.22 7.39 1.59
C GLN A 49 3.02 8.25 2.57
N ASN A 50 2.62 8.34 3.84
CA ASN A 50 3.37 9.11 4.84
C ASN A 50 4.75 8.51 5.15
N THR A 51 4.92 7.18 5.12
CA THR A 51 6.24 6.56 5.30
C THR A 51 7.23 6.83 4.16
N THR A 52 6.74 7.15 2.96
CA THR A 52 7.61 7.59 1.85
C THR A 52 8.01 9.05 1.96
N THR A 53 7.22 9.87 2.67
CA THR A 53 7.42 11.31 2.78
C THR A 53 8.07 11.73 4.10
N GLN A 54 8.05 10.89 5.13
CA GLN A 54 8.61 11.23 6.44
C GLN A 54 9.42 10.08 7.04
N GLY A 55 10.69 10.37 7.30
CA GLY A 55 11.44 9.62 8.29
C GLY A 55 10.77 9.79 9.67
N ASN A 56 10.50 8.65 10.30
CA ASN A 56 10.24 8.46 11.73
C ASN A 56 8.81 8.71 12.27
N TYR A 57 8.53 8.02 13.40
CA TYR A 57 7.35 8.01 14.28
C TYR A 57 6.14 7.18 13.80
N GLY A 58 5.54 6.27 14.58
CA GLY A 58 5.70 5.97 15.99
C GLY A 58 4.82 4.77 16.38
N LYS A 59 5.23 4.16 17.49
CA LYS A 59 4.63 3.05 18.25
C LYS A 59 3.09 3.00 18.15
N ILE A 60 2.54 1.93 17.55
CA ILE A 60 1.14 1.58 17.72
C ILE A 60 1.01 0.94 19.12
N ARG A 61 0.60 1.74 20.11
CA ARG A 61 0.11 1.26 21.41
C ARG A 61 -1.18 0.48 21.17
N ARG A 62 -1.22 -0.79 21.57
CA ARG A 62 -2.49 -1.52 21.76
C ARG A 62 -3.00 -1.19 23.15
N LYS A 63 -4.26 -0.77 23.22
CA LYS A 63 -5.03 -0.60 24.46
C LYS A 63 -5.60 -1.96 24.86
#